data_AF-A0AAV2PZJ1-F1
#
_entry.id   AF-A0AAV2PZJ1-F1
#
_cell.length_a   1.000
_cell.length_b   1.000
_cell.length_c   1.000
_cell.angle_alpha   90.00
_cell.angle_beta   90.00
_cell.angle_gamma   90.00
#
_symmetry.space_group_name_H-M   'P 1'
#
loop_
_entity.id
_entity.type
_entity.pdbx_description
1 polymer ?
#
loop_
_entity_poly.entity_id
_entity_poly.type
_entity_poly.pdbx_seq_one_letter_code
_entity_poly.pdbx_strand_id
1 'polypeptide(L)'
;MPLYSPFNRKECHSRYTLNKVLDKCVYKAELSLSDYSWHSFRRGAAVFAFELGLADSAVQLLGDWASPAFKNYLEFSFLRKFSVAEKNAHSFSYHVNHL
;
A
#
# COMPACT_ATOMS: atom_id res chain seq x y z
N MET A 1 1.37 -0.14 -32.05
CA MET A 1 2.47 0.58 -31.36
C MET A 1 2.58 0.03 -29.94
N PRO A 2 3.66 -0.69 -29.57
CA PRO A 2 3.84 -1.09 -28.18
C PRO A 2 4.58 0.03 -27.41
N LEU A 3 3.88 0.63 -26.44
CA LEU A 3 4.45 1.55 -25.43
C LEU A 3 5.09 0.75 -24.28
N TYR A 4 6.03 -0.14 -24.59
CA TYR A 4 6.93 -0.71 -23.59
C TYR A 4 8.35 -0.25 -23.92
N SER A 5 8.74 0.86 -23.31
CA SER A 5 10.16 1.20 -23.20
C SER A 5 10.82 0.09 -22.37
N PRO A 6 11.85 -0.61 -22.88
CA PRO A 6 12.60 -1.54 -22.06
C PRO A 6 13.23 -0.72 -20.96
N PHE A 7 12.89 -1.04 -19.70
CA PHE A 7 13.46 -0.41 -18.51
C PHE A 7 14.96 -0.16 -18.72
N ASN A 8 15.28 1.11 -18.96
CA ASN A 8 16.63 1.59 -19.06
C ASN A 8 17.20 1.46 -17.64
N ARG A 9 17.90 0.35 -17.36
CA ARG A 9 18.56 0.08 -16.07
C ARG A 9 19.77 1.02 -15.88
N LYS A 10 19.54 2.33 -15.99
CA LYS A 10 20.54 3.32 -15.65
C LYS A 10 20.35 3.64 -14.17
N GLU A 11 21.24 3.04 -13.39
CA GLU A 11 21.50 3.27 -11.97
C GLU A 11 20.58 2.54 -10.99
N CYS A 12 21.04 1.36 -10.55
CA CYS A 12 20.60 0.78 -9.29
C CYS A 12 21.19 1.65 -8.15
N HIS A 13 20.39 2.55 -7.59
CA HIS A 13 20.82 3.33 -6.46
C HIS A 13 20.96 2.45 -5.22
N SER A 14 22.05 2.65 -4.48
CA SER A 14 22.22 1.98 -3.20
C SER A 14 21.08 2.34 -2.24
N ARG A 15 20.77 1.43 -1.31
CA ARG A 15 19.85 1.72 -0.19
C ARG A 15 20.24 3.01 0.54
N TYR A 16 21.54 3.28 0.67
CA TYR A 16 22.05 4.51 1.28
C TYR A 16 21.64 5.75 0.48
N THR A 17 21.84 5.75 -0.84
CA THR A 17 21.48 6.86 -1.73
C THR A 17 19.98 7.16 -1.63
N LEU A 18 19.16 6.11 -1.64
CA LEU A 18 17.71 6.23 -1.56
C LEU A 18 17.25 6.74 -0.17
N ASN A 19 17.82 6.22 0.91
CA ASN A 19 17.57 6.73 2.26
C ASN A 19 17.92 8.22 2.36
N LYS A 20 19.02 8.67 1.76
CA LYS A 20 19.39 10.10 1.76
C LYS A 20 18.36 10.98 1.06
N VAL A 21 17.69 10.49 0.02
CA VAL A 21 16.60 11.22 -0.63
C VAL A 21 15.37 11.27 0.30
N LEU A 22 15.03 10.14 0.92
CA LEU A 22 13.91 10.08 1.86
C LEU A 22 14.12 10.95 3.10
N ASP A 23 15.32 10.93 3.69
CA ASP A 23 15.67 11.78 4.83
C ASP A 23 15.45 13.26 4.49
N LYS A 24 15.82 13.68 3.27
CA LYS A 24 15.55 15.05 2.81
C LYS A 24 14.05 15.35 2.73
N CYS A 25 13.23 14.38 2.33
CA CYS A 25 11.78 14.54 2.30
C CYS A 25 11.18 14.63 3.71
N VAL A 26 11.62 13.76 4.64
CA VAL A 26 11.19 13.79 6.05
C VAL A 26 11.56 15.12 6.70
N TYR A 27 12.81 15.56 6.51
CA TYR A 27 13.29 16.84 7.03
C TYR A 27 12.46 18.03 6.51
N LYS A 28 12.17 18.05 5.20
CA LYS A 28 11.31 19.08 4.59
C LYS A 28 9.86 19.05 5.07
N ALA A 29 9.39 17.90 5.54
CA ALA A 29 8.07 17.73 6.13
C ALA A 29 8.04 18.09 7.62
N GLU A 30 9.14 18.59 8.19
CA GLU A 30 9.28 18.93 9.62
C GLU A 30 9.02 17.73 10.55
N LEU A 31 9.34 16.53 10.08
CA LEU A 31 9.19 15.28 10.80
C LEU A 31 10.53 14.81 11.39
N SER A 32 10.48 14.01 12.45
CA SER A 32 11.69 13.44 13.04
C SER A 32 12.27 12.32 12.18
N LEU A 33 13.55 12.42 11.82
CA LEU A 33 14.24 11.39 11.04
C LEU A 33 14.33 10.03 11.77
N SER A 34 14.27 10.02 13.10
CA SER A 34 14.32 8.78 13.89
C SER A 34 13.09 7.89 13.69
N ASP A 35 11.97 8.50 13.31
CA ASP A 35 10.66 7.84 13.31
C ASP A 35 10.34 7.20 11.96
N TYR A 36 11.13 7.53 10.93
CA TYR A 36 10.92 7.07 9.56
C TYR A 36 12.13 6.31 9.04
N SER A 37 11.83 5.18 8.40
CA SER A 37 12.81 4.41 7.64
C SER A 37 12.30 4.21 6.22
N TRP A 38 13.17 3.73 5.32
CA TRP A 38 12.75 3.21 4.01
C TRP A 38 11.50 2.33 4.07
N HIS A 39 11.41 1.49 5.11
CA HIS A 39 10.28 0.60 5.28
C HIS A 39 8.98 1.35 5.56
N SER A 40 9.03 2.45 6.34
CA SER A 40 7.89 3.31 6.63
C SER A 40 7.29 3.90 5.34
N PHE A 41 8.14 4.34 4.42
CA PHE A 41 7.70 4.85 3.11
C PHE A 41 7.05 3.77 2.25
N ARG A 42 7.64 2.56 2.22
CA ARG A 42 7.05 1.43 1.49
C ARG A 42 5.67 1.05 2.05
N ARG A 43 5.50 1.06 3.38
CA ARG A 43 4.21 0.82 4.04
C ARG A 43 3.20 1.90 3.69
N GLY A 44 3.58 3.18 3.85
CA GLY A 44 2.73 4.32 3.54
C GLY A 44 2.27 4.33 2.09
N ALA A 45 3.15 4.04 1.15
CA ALA A 45 2.80 3.93 -0.27
C ALA A 45 1.79 2.81 -0.56
N ALA A 46 1.92 1.66 0.11
CA ALA A 46 0.96 0.56 -0.01
C ALA A 46 -0.43 0.96 0.50
N VAL A 47 -0.48 1.57 1.70
CA VAL A 47 -1.71 2.04 2.32
C VAL A 47 -2.37 3.12 1.45
N PHE A 48 -1.60 4.11 1.00
CA PHE A 48 -2.11 5.18 0.15
C PHE A 48 -2.69 4.66 -1.17
N ALA A 49 -1.99 3.75 -1.85
CA ALA A 49 -2.49 3.12 -3.07
C ALA A 49 -3.81 2.36 -2.83
N PHE A 50 -3.89 1.61 -1.72
CA PHE A 50 -5.11 0.90 -1.33
C PHE A 50 -6.26 1.87 -1.00
N GLU A 51 -5.99 2.97 -0.29
CA GLU A 51 -6.98 4.00 0.04
C GLU A 51 -7.49 4.76 -1.18
N LEU A 52 -6.66 4.93 -2.20
CA LEU A 52 -7.07 5.43 -3.52
C LEU A 52 -7.97 4.45 -4.30
N GLY A 53 -8.24 3.26 -3.75
CA GLY A 53 -9.13 2.26 -4.36
C GLY A 53 -8.46 1.43 -5.45
N LEU A 54 -7.12 1.38 -5.50
CA LEU A 54 -6.43 0.49 -6.42
C LEU A 54 -6.72 -0.98 -6.03
N ALA A 55 -6.87 -1.82 -7.04
CA ALA A 55 -7.02 -3.25 -6.83
C ALA A 55 -5.78 -3.85 -6.15
N ASP A 56 -5.96 -4.91 -5.36
CA ASP A 56 -4.88 -5.59 -4.65
C ASP A 56 -3.72 -5.99 -5.58
N SER A 57 -4.03 -6.45 -6.80
CA SER A 57 -3.03 -6.82 -7.81
C SER A 57 -2.20 -5.62 -8.28
N ALA A 58 -2.81 -4.43 -8.37
CA ALA A 58 -2.12 -3.20 -8.74
C ALA A 58 -1.22 -2.72 -7.60
N VAL A 59 -1.70 -2.76 -6.34
CA VAL A 59 -0.87 -2.43 -5.17
C VAL A 59 0.32 -3.40 -5.06
N GLN A 60 0.08 -4.70 -5.25
CA GLN A 60 1.10 -5.73 -5.23
C GLN A 60 2.17 -5.50 -6.33
N LEU A 61 1.75 -5.17 -7.54
CA LEU A 61 2.63 -4.83 -8.66
C LEU A 61 3.44 -3.56 -8.37
N LEU A 62 2.80 -2.50 -7.85
CA LEU A 62 3.42 -1.19 -7.62
C LEU A 62 4.58 -1.23 -6.63
N GLY A 63 4.49 -2.03 -5.57
CA GLY A 63 5.58 -2.16 -4.61
C GLY A 63 6.37 -3.46 -4.71
N ASP A 64 6.30 -4.13 -5.86
CA ASP A 64 7.11 -5.30 -6.21
C ASP A 64 7.09 -6.38 -5.12
N TRP A 65 5.88 -6.77 -4.72
CA TRP A 65 5.67 -7.83 -3.73
C TRP A 65 5.42 -9.18 -4.41
N ALA A 66 6.19 -10.19 -4.02
CA ALA A 66 6.01 -11.57 -4.49
C ALA A 66 4.69 -12.21 -4.01
N SER A 67 4.04 -11.65 -2.98
CA SER A 67 2.80 -12.15 -2.38
C SER A 67 1.97 -10.97 -1.85
N PRO A 68 0.71 -11.15 -1.42
CA PRO A 68 -0.10 -10.04 -0.90
C PRO A 68 0.30 -9.59 0.51
N ALA A 69 1.59 -9.67 0.87
CA ALA A 69 2.14 -9.32 2.18
C ALA A 69 1.89 -7.84 2.57
N PHE A 70 1.68 -6.96 1.60
CA PHE A 70 1.34 -5.56 1.85
C PHE A 70 0.04 -5.40 2.66
N LYS A 71 -0.86 -6.39 2.61
CA LYS A 71 -2.12 -6.38 3.37
C LYS A 71 -1.89 -6.31 4.88
N ASN A 72 -0.75 -6.80 5.37
CA ASN A 72 -0.38 -6.71 6.78
C ASN A 72 -0.10 -5.27 7.24
N TYR A 73 0.00 -4.31 6.31
CA TYR A 73 0.14 -2.89 6.63
C TYR A 73 -1.20 -2.15 6.63
N LEU A 74 -2.28 -2.78 6.15
CA LEU A 74 -3.59 -2.17 6.09
C LEU A 74 -4.26 -2.23 7.47
N GLU A 75 -4.15 -1.13 8.20
CA GLU A 75 -4.90 -0.96 9.45
C GLU A 75 -6.32 -0.50 9.14
N PHE A 76 -7.30 -1.34 9.47
CA PHE A 76 -8.71 -0.98 9.36
C PHE A 76 -9.23 -0.50 10.71
N SER A 77 -9.84 0.69 10.73
CA SER A 77 -10.53 1.18 11.93
C SER A 77 -11.64 0.21 12.34
N PHE A 78 -11.96 0.21 13.64
CA PHE A 78 -13.04 -0.63 14.17
C PHE A 78 -14.36 -0.40 13.41
N LEU A 79 -14.71 0.85 13.13
CA LEU A 79 -15.93 1.22 12.38
C LEU A 79 -15.93 0.63 10.97
N ARG A 80 -14.78 0.64 10.29
CA ARG A 80 -14.65 0.05 8.95
C ARG A 80 -14.82 -1.47 9.00
N LYS A 81 -14.25 -2.14 10.00
CA LYS A 81 -14.46 -3.59 10.22
C LYS A 81 -15.93 -3.90 10.52
N PHE A 82 -16.56 -3.11 11.39
CA PHE A 82 -17.95 -3.27 11.80
C PHE A 82 -18.92 -3.14 10.61
N SER A 83 -18.79 -2.06 9.83
CA SER A 83 -19.65 -1.83 8.65
C SER A 83 -19.56 -2.94 7.60
N VAL A 84 -18.39 -3.56 7.42
CA VAL A 84 -18.24 -4.71 6.51
C VAL A 84 -18.93 -5.94 7.09
N ALA A 85 -18.77 -6.20 8.39
CA ALA A 85 -19.43 -7.32 9.06
C ALA A 85 -20.97 -7.21 8.97
N GLU A 86 -21.51 -6.01 9.19
CA GLU A 86 -22.94 -5.72 9.07
C GLU A 86 -23.46 -5.99 7.64
N LYS A 87 -22.81 -5.44 6.61
CA LYS A 87 -23.18 -5.69 5.20
C LYS A 87 -23.16 -7.17 4.84
N ASN A 88 -22.14 -7.88 5.31
CA ASN A 88 -22.02 -9.32 5.08
C ASN A 88 -23.13 -10.11 5.78
N ALA A 89 -23.50 -9.72 7.01
CA ALA A 89 -24.61 -10.34 7.75
C ALA A 89 -25.96 -10.14 7.04
N HIS A 90 -26.21 -8.94 6.53
CA HIS A 90 -27.41 -8.69 5.72
C HIS A 90 -27.42 -9.53 4.45
N SER A 91 -26.32 -9.53 3.67
CA SER A 91 -26.20 -10.34 2.46
C SER A 91 -26.40 -11.83 2.73
N PHE A 92 -25.89 -12.34 3.86
CA PHE A 92 -26.08 -13.72 4.27
C PHE A 92 -27.54 -14.02 4.63
N SER A 93 -28.20 -13.12 5.38
CA SER A 93 -29.62 -13.24 5.70
C SER A 93 -30.50 -13.26 4.44
N TYR A 94 -30.21 -12.42 3.45
CA TYR A 94 -30.92 -12.47 2.16
C TYR A 94 -30.75 -13.81 1.45
N HIS A 95 -29.57 -14.43 1.52
CA HIS A 95 -29.30 -15.70 0.87
C HIS A 95 -29.98 -16.88 1.57
N VAL A 96 -30.04 -16.87 2.90
CA VAL A 96 -30.72 -17.93 3.69
C VAL A 96 -32.24 -17.87 3.53
N ASN A 97 -32.82 -16.68 3.41
CA ASN A 97 -34.28 -16.52 3.30
C ASN A 97 -34.83 -16.74 1.87
N HIS A 98 -33.97 -16.95 0.88
CA HIS A 98 -34.33 -17.18 -0.52
C HIS A 98 -33.91 -18.58 -1.04
N LEU A 99 -33.58 -19.50 -0.13
CA LEU A 99 -33.44 -20.94 -0.35
C LEU A 99 -34.67 -21.67 0.20
#